data_AF-A0A2R5G392-F1
#
_entry.id   AF-A0A2R5G392-F1
#
_cell.length_a   1.000
_cell.length_b   1.000
_cell.length_c   1.000
_cell.angle_alpha   90.00
_cell.angle_beta   90.00
_cell.angle_gamma   90.00
#
_symmetry.space_group_name_H-M   'P 1'
#
loop_
_entity.id
_entity.type
_entity.pdbx_description
1 polymer ?
#
loop_
_entity_poly.entity_id
_entity_poly.type
_entity_poly.pdbx_seq_one_letter_code
_entity_poly.pdbx_strand_id
1 'polypeptide(L)' 'MGGASRSCQDAADSLKRCLRESDCVKKEGKSMKECVKHVQECESLKNAYVVCKANQLNMRSRIQGLKAS' A
#
# COMPACT_ATOMS: atom_id res chain seq x y z
N MET A 1 -19.41 6.92 -9.10
CA MET A 1 -18.15 6.91 -8.33
C MET A 1 -17.49 5.56 -8.56
N GLY A 2 -16.50 5.45 -9.43
CA GLY A 2 -15.92 4.16 -9.80
C GLY A 2 -14.62 4.36 -10.55
N GLY A 3 -13.53 3.80 -10.01
CA GLY A 3 -12.19 3.98 -10.57
C GLY A 3 -11.15 3.08 -9.92
N ALA A 4 -11.49 1.81 -9.66
CA ALA A 4 -10.52 0.80 -9.28
C ALA A 4 -9.69 0.40 -10.50
N SER A 5 -8.71 1.21 -10.89
CA SER A 5 -7.70 0.85 -11.88
C SER A 5 -6.47 1.76 -11.83
N ARG A 6 -5.31 1.10 -11.66
CA ARG A 6 -3.93 1.56 -11.92
C ARG A 6 -3.15 2.24 -10.78
N SER A 7 -3.01 1.53 -9.66
CA SER A 7 -1.74 1.26 -8.94
C SER A 7 -1.95 1.22 -7.44
N CYS A 8 -1.06 0.52 -6.72
CA CYS A 8 -1.03 0.52 -5.26
C CYS A 8 -0.71 1.89 -4.64
N GLN A 9 -0.74 2.97 -5.43
CA GLN A 9 -0.59 4.34 -5.01
C GLN A 9 -1.72 4.77 -4.07
N ASP A 10 -2.97 4.37 -4.34
CA ASP A 10 -4.11 4.70 -3.49
C ASP A 10 -4.00 4.07 -2.10
N ALA A 11 -3.65 2.78 -2.05
CA ALA A 11 -3.34 2.07 -0.81
C ALA A 11 -2.11 2.67 -0.11
N ALA A 12 -1.10 3.13 -0.86
CA ALA A 12 0.08 3.79 -0.30
C ALA A 12 -0.25 5.18 0.28
N ASP A 13 -1.11 5.95 -0.37
CA ASP A 13 -1.52 7.28 0.10
C ASP A 13 -2.37 7.17 1.36
N SER A 14 -3.34 6.25 1.36
CA SER A 14 -4.14 5.91 2.53
C SER A 14 -3.26 5.50 3.72
N LEU A 15 -2.26 4.64 3.49
CA LEU A 15 -1.30 4.25 4.53
C LEU A 15 -0.48 5.43 5.06
N LYS A 16 0.03 6.30 4.18
CA LYS A 16 0.79 7.50 4.58
C LYS A 16 -0.08 8.48 5.37
N ARG A 17 -1.35 8.60 5.01
CA ARG A 17 -2.30 9.48 5.69
C ARG A 17 -2.59 8.97 7.09
N CYS A 18 -2.88 7.68 7.23
CA CYS A 18 -3.04 7.02 8.53
C CYS A 18 -1.82 7.26 9.44
N LEU A 19 -0.60 7.01 8.94
CA LEU A 19 0.62 7.23 9.72
C LEU A 19 0.84 8.69 10.12
N ARG A 20 0.43 9.67 9.28
CA ARG A 20 0.50 11.10 9.62
C ARG A 20 -0.50 11.52 10.67
N GLU A 21 -1.63 10.82 10.75
CA GLU A 21 -2.67 11.10 11.75
C GLU A 21 -2.35 10.41 13.08
N SER A 22 -1.61 9.30 13.07
CA SER A 22 -1.17 8.60 14.26
C SER A 22 -0.17 9.36 15.12
N ASP A 23 -0.26 9.09 16.42
CA ASP A 23 0.58 9.66 17.46
C ASP A 23 2.08 9.33 17.29
N CYS A 24 2.44 8.21 16.67
CA CYS A 24 3.85 7.87 16.47
C CYS A 24 4.59 8.90 15.59
N VAL A 25 3.94 9.47 14.57
CA VAL A 25 4.56 10.53 13.75
C VAL A 25 4.29 11.91 14.36
N LYS A 26 3.08 12.15 14.87
CA LYS A 26 2.68 13.45 15.43
C LYS A 26 3.28 13.78 16.79
N LYS A 27 3.24 12.83 17.72
CA LYS A 27 3.71 13.00 19.11
C LYS A 27 5.17 12.60 19.26
N GLU A 28 5.58 11.45 18.70
CA GLU A 28 6.96 10.96 18.88
C GLU A 28 7.94 11.49 17.83
N GLY A 29 7.46 12.06 16.71
CA GLY A 29 8.34 12.55 15.64
C GLY A 29 9.14 11.44 14.94
N LYS A 30 8.73 10.17 15.08
CA LYS A 30 9.42 9.03 14.48
C LYS A 30 9.17 8.98 12.97
N SER A 31 10.08 8.32 12.26
CA SER A 31 9.91 8.11 10.82
C SER A 31 8.71 7.20 10.54
N MET A 32 7.96 7.50 9.47
CA MET A 32 6.80 6.70 9.05
C MET A 32 7.13 5.20 8.90
N LYS A 33 8.36 4.85 8.52
CA LYS A 33 8.83 3.45 8.40
C LYS A 33 8.96 2.71 9.73
N GLU A 34 9.19 3.43 10.83
CA GLU A 34 9.16 2.86 12.17
C GLU A 34 7.72 2.79 12.66
N CYS A 35 6.96 3.87 12.49
CA CYS A 35 5.57 3.92 12.92
C CYS A 35 4.69 2.85 12.26
N VAL A 36 4.92 2.49 11.00
CA VAL A 36 4.16 1.43 10.32
C VAL A 36 4.28 0.04 10.97
N LYS A 37 5.26 -0.16 11.87
CA LYS A 37 5.41 -1.39 12.66
C LYS A 37 4.75 -1.29 14.03
N HIS A 38 4.65 -0.09 14.58
CA HIS A 38 4.11 0.16 15.93
C HIS A 38 2.62 0.51 15.92
N VAL A 39 2.12 1.03 14.80
CA VAL A 39 0.77 1.57 14.63
C VAL A 39 -0.14 0.47 14.05
N GLN A 40 -0.82 -0.27 14.93
CA GLN A 40 -1.75 -1.35 14.55
C GLN A 40 -2.98 -0.83 13.78
N GLU A 41 -3.45 0.39 14.05
CA GLU A 41 -4.56 1.02 13.32
C GLU A 41 -4.28 1.13 11.81
N CYS A 42 -3.02 1.25 11.41
CA CYS A 42 -2.60 1.30 10.01
C CYS A 42 -2.19 -0.08 9.45
N GLU A 43 -2.28 -1.15 10.24
CA GLU A 43 -1.86 -2.50 9.82
C GLU A 43 -2.72 -3.02 8.67
N SER A 44 -4.03 -2.76 8.70
CA SER A 44 -4.96 -3.15 7.64
C SER A 44 -4.58 -2.51 6.29
N LEU A 45 -4.21 -1.22 6.32
CA LEU A 45 -3.77 -0.47 5.13
C LEU A 45 -2.41 -0.95 4.62
N LYS A 46 -1.49 -1.27 5.54
CA LYS A 46 -0.20 -1.91 5.20
C LYS A 46 -0.44 -3.24 4.49
N ASN A 47 -1.32 -4.07 5.02
CA ASN A 47 -1.63 -5.36 4.42
C ASN A 47 -2.27 -5.19 3.03
N ALA A 48 -3.21 -4.25 2.89
CA ALA A 48 -3.81 -3.90 1.59
C ALA A 48 -2.76 -3.44 0.56
N TYR A 49 -1.80 -2.60 0.97
CA TYR A 49 -0.71 -2.16 0.10
C TYR A 49 0.22 -3.31 -0.30
N VAL A 50 0.59 -4.19 0.65
CA VAL A 50 1.45 -5.36 0.39
C VAL A 50 0.76 -6.34 -0.56
N VAL A 51 -0.50 -6.67 -0.30
CA VAL A 51 -1.33 -7.54 -1.15
C VAL A 51 -1.48 -6.93 -2.54
N CYS A 52 -1.78 -5.63 -2.62
CA CYS A 52 -1.85 -4.93 -3.91
C CYS A 52 -0.54 -5.03 -4.66
N LYS A 53 0.59 -4.75 -4.00
CA LYS A 53 1.92 -4.75 -4.64
C LYS A 53 2.29 -6.15 -5.11
N ALA A 54 2.00 -7.18 -4.32
CA ALA A 54 2.19 -8.57 -4.69
C ALA A 54 1.33 -8.96 -5.90
N ASN A 55 0.05 -8.57 -5.92
CA ASN A 55 -0.83 -8.81 -7.05
C ASN A 55 -0.38 -8.06 -8.31
N GLN A 56 0.09 -6.81 -8.18
CA GLN A 56 0.61 -6.02 -9.30
C GLN A 56 1.88 -6.65 -9.90
N LEU A 57 2.75 -7.25 -9.08
CA LEU A 57 3.89 -8.04 -9.55
C LEU A 57 3.43 -9.31 -10.28
N ASN A 58 2.38 -9.98 -9.80
CA ASN A 58 1.86 -11.21 -10.41
C ASN A 58 1.15 -10.97 -11.76
N MET A 59 0.44 -9.85 -11.90
CA MET A 59 -0.21 -9.47 -13.16
C MET A 59 0.79 -9.15 -14.29
N ARG A 60 2.00 -8.67 -13.95
CA ARG A 60 3.08 -8.43 -14.92
C ARG A 60 3.57 -9.72 -15.59
N SER A 61 3.48 -10.86 -14.91
CA SER A 61 3.87 -12.16 -15.46
C SER A 61 2.85 -12.78 -16.42
N ARG A 62 1.65 -12.19 -16.55
CA ARG A 62 0.58 -12.68 -17.45
C ARG A 62 0.52 -11.98 -18.81
N ILE A 63 1.31 -10.91 -19.04
CA ILE A 63 1.28 -10.14 -20.29
C ILE A 63 2.28 -10.65 -21.34
N GLN A 64 3.25 -11.50 -20.98
CA GLN A 64 4.25 -12.05 -21.92
C GLN A 64 3.89 -13.41 -22.55
N GLY A 65 2.61 -13.82 -22.57
CA GLY A 65 2.22 -15.20 -22.91
C GLY A 65 1.19 -15.42 -24.04
N LEU A 66 0.66 -14.37 -24.69
CA LEU A 66 -0.19 -14.54 -25.88
C LEU A 66 0.49 -13.89 -27.10
N LYS A 67 1.56 -14.51 -27.60
CA LYS A 67 1.78 -14.51 -29.04
C LYS A 67 0.96 -15.67 -29.58
N ALA A 68 -0.13 -15.35 -30.26
CA ALA A 68 -0.87 -16.30 -31.07
C ALA A 68 0.12 -16.93 -32.09
N SER A 69 0.19 -18.25 -32.08
CA SER A 69 0.72 -19.07 -33.17
C SER A 69 -0.44 -19.77 -33.85
#